data_AF-A0A7R9WHM5-F1
#
_entry.id   AF-A0A7R9WHM5-F1
#
_cell.length_a   1.000
_cell.length_b   1.000
_cell.length_c   1.000
_cell.angle_alpha   90.00
_cell.angle_beta   90.00
_cell.angle_gamma   90.00
#
_symmetry.space_group_name_H-M   'P 1'
#
loop_
_entity.id
_entity.type
_entity.pdbx_description
1 polymer ?
#
loop_
_entity_poly.entity_id
_entity_poly.type
_entity_poly.pdbx_seq_one_letter_code
_entity_poly.pdbx_strand_id
1 'polypeptide(L)'
;SFISNIGTAIMGNDSQSSDLILNLVSSYLPVLGLTLIMMALPGAFQVIGCKIIRFKTRSETDRFVLKWNLCYRIANFLVVLISGTIYSALVELRSNPGEVVEKLANGILKESQFFLNLVLISTGMSTMYELSCVRHVAKCLLLRCIYKFDALSEREKERMKTPDQLFYGKYIPEFIYVFLIAVVYSTIVPLILGVCSVYFFVASKVYSHNALFVYVQHYDGGGK
;
A
#
# COMPACT_ATOMS: atom_id res chain seq x y z
N SER A 1 22.65 11.43 -9.73
CA SER A 1 21.93 11.35 -11.02
C SER A 1 20.61 12.14 -11.02
N PHE A 2 19.87 12.23 -9.89
CA PHE A 2 18.61 12.98 -9.82
C PHE A 2 18.76 14.50 -9.96
N ILE A 3 19.86 15.08 -9.45
CA ILE A 3 20.10 16.53 -9.49
C ILE A 3 20.74 16.98 -10.81
N SER A 4 21.56 16.14 -11.47
CA SER A 4 22.15 16.47 -12.77
C SER A 4 21.11 16.52 -13.89
N ASN A 5 20.04 15.71 -13.80
CA ASN A 5 18.96 15.68 -14.79
C ASN A 5 18.01 16.89 -14.72
N ILE A 6 17.96 17.60 -13.58
CA ILE A 6 17.15 18.81 -13.44
C ILE A 6 17.84 20.00 -14.11
N GLY A 7 19.18 20.07 -14.03
CA GLY A 7 19.96 21.16 -14.63
C GLY A 7 19.94 21.16 -16.16
N THR A 8 19.82 20.00 -16.80
CA THR A 8 19.74 19.88 -18.26
C THR A 8 18.33 20.07 -18.83
N ALA A 9 17.29 20.08 -17.99
CA ALA A 9 15.90 20.22 -18.42
C ALA A 9 15.48 21.67 -18.73
N ILE A 10 16.31 22.66 -18.38
CA ILE A 10 15.98 24.09 -18.57
C ILE A 10 16.45 24.61 -19.95
N MET A 11 17.31 23.88 -20.66
CA MET A 11 17.83 24.28 -21.98
C MET A 11 17.54 23.22 -23.04
N GLY A 12 16.31 23.22 -23.55
CA GLY A 12 15.99 22.76 -24.90
C GLY A 12 15.43 21.35 -25.05
N ASN A 13 14.38 21.27 -25.87
CA ASN A 13 13.98 20.15 -26.73
C ASN A 13 12.69 19.39 -26.32
N ASP A 14 11.59 19.72 -27.01
CA ASP A 14 10.25 19.09 -26.90
C ASP A 14 10.25 17.56 -27.19
N SER A 15 11.32 17.04 -27.82
CA SER A 15 11.47 15.59 -28.01
C SER A 15 11.96 14.87 -26.75
N GLN A 16 12.78 15.50 -25.90
CA GLN A 16 13.27 14.87 -24.66
C GLN A 16 12.21 14.86 -23.55
N SER A 17 11.31 15.83 -23.50
CA SER A 17 10.18 15.81 -22.57
C SER A 17 9.29 14.59 -22.79
N SER A 18 9.08 14.18 -24.04
CA SER A 18 8.29 13.00 -24.38
C SER A 18 8.97 11.70 -23.89
N ASP A 19 10.28 11.58 -24.09
CA ASP A 19 11.08 10.45 -23.60
C ASP A 19 11.15 10.40 -22.07
N LEU A 20 11.23 11.55 -21.41
CA LEU A 20 11.19 11.64 -19.94
C LEU A 20 9.84 11.20 -19.40
N ILE A 21 8.73 11.64 -20.00
CA ILE A 21 7.38 11.21 -19.61
C ILE A 21 7.22 9.70 -19.81
N LEU A 22 7.66 9.16 -20.96
CA LEU A 22 7.60 7.73 -21.23
C LEU A 22 8.42 6.90 -20.25
N ASN A 23 9.63 7.35 -19.90
CA ASN A 23 10.50 6.67 -18.94
C ASN A 23 9.98 6.76 -17.50
N LEU A 24 9.42 7.90 -17.11
CA LEU A 24 8.76 8.06 -15.81
C LEU A 24 7.55 7.15 -15.72
N VAL A 25 6.65 7.20 -16.69
CA VAL A 25 5.45 6.35 -16.74
C VAL A 25 5.85 4.88 -16.69
N SER A 26 6.82 4.44 -17.48
CA SER A 26 7.30 3.05 -17.50
C SER A 26 7.85 2.59 -16.14
N SER A 27 8.43 3.50 -15.36
CA SER A 27 8.99 3.20 -14.04
C SER A 27 7.93 3.18 -12.92
N TYR A 28 6.90 4.03 -13.02
CA TYR A 28 5.82 4.10 -12.01
C TYR A 28 4.68 3.11 -12.28
N LEU A 29 4.44 2.73 -13.54
CA LEU A 29 3.41 1.77 -13.92
C LEU A 29 3.48 0.44 -13.16
N PRO A 30 4.64 -0.24 -13.02
CA PRO A 30 4.70 -1.50 -12.27
C PRO A 30 4.43 -1.30 -10.78
N VAL A 31 4.85 -0.16 -10.22
CA VAL A 31 4.58 0.19 -8.81
C VAL A 31 3.07 0.40 -8.59
N LEU A 32 2.41 1.12 -9.50
CA LEU A 32 0.97 1.33 -9.46
C LEU A 32 0.19 0.03 -9.65
N GLY A 33 0.61 -0.83 -10.59
CA GLY A 33 0.00 -2.14 -10.78
C GLY A 33 0.10 -3.01 -9.52
N LEU A 34 1.28 -3.04 -8.90
CA LEU A 34 1.49 -3.81 -7.67
C LEU A 34 0.68 -3.27 -6.49
N THR A 35 0.64 -1.95 -6.30
CA THR A 35 -0.14 -1.32 -5.22
C THR A 35 -1.64 -1.58 -5.39
N LEU A 36 -2.16 -1.55 -6.62
CA LEU A 36 -3.55 -1.91 -6.91
C LEU A 36 -3.86 -3.38 -6.57
N ILE A 37 -2.96 -4.30 -6.93
CA ILE A 37 -3.10 -5.73 -6.57
C ILE A 37 -3.14 -5.88 -5.04
N MET A 38 -2.23 -5.20 -4.32
CA MET A 38 -2.20 -5.23 -2.86
C MET A 38 -3.45 -4.63 -2.22
N MET A 39 -4.07 -3.62 -2.86
CA MET A 39 -5.31 -3.02 -2.39
C MET A 39 -6.51 -3.97 -2.57
N ALA A 40 -6.54 -4.75 -3.65
CA ALA A 40 -7.60 -5.71 -3.95
C ALA A 40 -7.52 -7.00 -3.10
N LEU A 41 -6.30 -7.41 -2.74
CA LEU A 41 -6.00 -8.65 -2.04
C LEU A 41 -6.81 -8.91 -0.74
N PRO A 42 -6.88 -7.98 0.24
CA PRO A 42 -7.66 -8.21 1.47
C PRO A 42 -9.16 -8.41 1.18
N GLY A 43 -9.69 -7.77 0.14
CA GLY A 43 -11.07 -7.96 -0.29
C GLY A 43 -11.30 -9.38 -0.81
N ALA A 44 -10.37 -9.92 -1.60
CA ALA A 44 -10.43 -11.30 -2.08
C ALA A 44 -10.38 -12.31 -0.93
N PHE A 45 -9.45 -12.15 0.02
CA PHE A 45 -9.36 -13.04 1.17
C PHE A 45 -10.59 -12.97 2.08
N GLN A 46 -11.20 -11.81 2.24
CA GLN A 46 -12.45 -11.67 3.00
C GLN A 46 -13.59 -12.43 2.34
N VAL A 47 -13.70 -12.37 1.00
CA VAL A 47 -14.71 -13.13 0.24
C VAL A 47 -14.47 -14.64 0.38
N ILE A 48 -13.22 -15.09 0.27
CA ILE A 48 -12.86 -16.50 0.43
C ILE A 48 -13.21 -17.00 1.84
N GLY A 49 -12.81 -16.26 2.87
CA GLY A 49 -13.09 -16.62 4.26
C GLY A 49 -14.59 -16.67 4.58
N CYS A 50 -15.38 -15.72 4.04
CA CYS A 50 -16.82 -15.68 4.30
C CYS A 50 -17.62 -16.68 3.46
N LYS A 51 -17.33 -16.82 2.16
CA LYS A 51 -18.18 -17.60 1.24
C LYS A 51 -17.74 -19.05 1.07
N ILE A 52 -16.43 -19.29 1.02
CA ILE A 52 -15.85 -20.61 0.70
C ILE A 52 -15.62 -21.40 1.99
N ILE A 53 -14.80 -20.85 2.91
CA ILE A 53 -14.45 -21.54 4.16
C ILE A 53 -15.60 -21.47 5.17
N ARG A 54 -16.37 -20.37 5.16
CA ARG A 54 -17.52 -20.11 6.05
C ARG A 54 -17.15 -20.21 7.53
N PHE A 55 -16.17 -19.40 7.95
CA PHE A 55 -15.86 -19.26 9.37
C PHE A 55 -17.10 -18.88 10.19
N LYS A 56 -17.26 -19.49 11.36
CA LYS A 56 -18.42 -19.28 12.24
C LYS A 56 -18.38 -17.91 12.92
N THR A 57 -17.18 -17.36 13.13
CA THR A 57 -16.97 -16.06 13.77
C THR A 57 -16.29 -15.05 12.84
N ARG A 58 -16.64 -13.77 13.02
CA ARG A 58 -16.02 -12.66 12.26
C ARG A 58 -14.56 -12.46 12.66
N SER A 59 -14.23 -12.65 13.94
CA SER A 59 -12.86 -12.54 14.45
C SER A 59 -11.91 -13.56 13.81
N GLU A 60 -12.34 -14.81 13.61
CA GLU A 60 -11.54 -15.81 12.89
C GLU A 60 -11.30 -15.42 11.43
N THR A 61 -12.31 -14.86 10.78
CA THR A 61 -12.18 -14.40 9.38
C THR A 61 -11.15 -13.28 9.29
N ASP A 62 -11.18 -12.31 10.21
CA ASP A 62 -10.25 -11.19 10.20
C ASP A 62 -8.81 -11.63 10.49
N ARG A 63 -8.61 -12.57 11.43
CA ARG A 63 -7.30 -13.20 11.68
C ARG A 63 -6.77 -13.97 10.47
N PHE A 64 -7.63 -14.67 9.75
CA PHE A 64 -7.25 -15.36 8.52
C PHE A 64 -6.79 -14.36 7.45
N VAL A 65 -7.57 -13.30 7.22
CA VAL A 65 -7.22 -12.24 6.26
C VAL A 65 -5.91 -11.56 6.67
N LEU A 66 -5.75 -11.24 7.96
CA LEU A 66 -4.53 -10.66 8.51
C LEU A 66 -3.30 -11.52 8.19
N LYS A 67 -3.34 -12.82 8.52
CA LYS A 67 -2.21 -13.73 8.34
C LYS A 67 -1.83 -13.88 6.87
N TRP A 68 -2.81 -14.09 5.99
CA TRP A 68 -2.55 -14.30 4.57
C TRP A 68 -2.12 -13.03 3.86
N ASN A 69 -2.72 -11.88 4.19
CA ASN A 69 -2.32 -10.59 3.65
C ASN A 69 -0.88 -10.23 4.09
N LEU A 70 -0.53 -10.44 5.36
CA LEU A 70 0.82 -10.23 5.84
C LEU A 70 1.84 -11.17 5.17
N CYS A 71 1.52 -12.47 5.09
CA CYS A 71 2.38 -13.45 4.41
C CYS A 71 2.63 -13.08 2.95
N TYR A 72 1.58 -12.67 2.23
CA TYR A 72 1.71 -12.22 0.83
C TYR A 72 2.59 -10.97 0.70
N ARG A 73 2.41 -9.98 1.58
CA ARG A 73 3.22 -8.75 1.58
C ARG A 73 4.70 -9.04 1.81
N ILE A 74 5.01 -9.91 2.78
CA ILE A 74 6.39 -10.34 3.06
C ILE A 74 6.95 -11.16 1.90
N ALA A 75 6.18 -12.11 1.35
CA ALA A 75 6.61 -12.90 0.20
C ALA A 75 6.91 -12.01 -1.01
N ASN A 76 6.04 -11.04 -1.30
CA ASN A 76 6.24 -10.10 -2.39
C ASN A 76 7.47 -9.21 -2.17
N PHE A 77 7.72 -8.76 -0.95
CA PHE A 77 8.95 -8.05 -0.60
C PHE A 77 10.20 -8.89 -0.93
N LEU A 78 10.21 -10.15 -0.51
CA LEU A 78 11.32 -11.07 -0.78
C LEU A 78 11.48 -11.33 -2.28
N VAL A 79 10.39 -11.53 -3.02
CA VAL A 79 10.43 -11.76 -4.48
C VAL A 79 11.03 -10.55 -5.20
N VAL A 80 10.60 -9.33 -4.88
CA VAL A 80 11.15 -8.11 -5.49
C VAL A 80 12.63 -7.95 -5.15
N LEU A 81 13.00 -8.12 -3.87
CA LEU A 81 14.39 -8.07 -3.44
C LEU A 81 15.26 -9.10 -4.18
N ILE A 82 14.81 -10.35 -4.25
CA ILE A 82 15.54 -11.44 -4.89
C ILE A 82 15.63 -11.22 -6.41
N SER A 83 14.54 -10.80 -7.06
CA SER A 83 14.50 -10.57 -8.50
C SER A 83 15.50 -9.51 -8.93
N GLY A 84 15.60 -8.40 -8.18
CA GLY A 84 16.53 -7.31 -8.49
C GLY A 84 18.00 -7.68 -8.23
N THR A 85 18.25 -8.45 -7.18
CA THR A 85 19.62 -8.69 -6.67
C THR A 85 20.25 -9.96 -7.21
N ILE A 86 19.51 -11.08 -7.26
CA ILE A 86 20.03 -12.39 -7.67
C ILE A 86 20.17 -12.47 -9.19
N TYR A 87 19.26 -11.86 -9.97
CA TYR A 87 19.38 -11.87 -11.42
C TYR A 87 20.68 -11.20 -11.88
N SER A 88 20.97 -10.02 -11.34
CA SER A 88 22.23 -9.33 -11.61
C SER A 88 23.45 -10.12 -11.12
N ALA A 89 23.38 -10.68 -9.92
CA ALA A 89 24.47 -11.49 -9.36
C ALA A 89 24.75 -12.79 -10.14
N LEU A 90 23.71 -13.47 -10.65
CA LEU A 90 23.86 -14.74 -11.41
C LEU A 90 24.48 -14.52 -12.80
N VAL A 91 24.13 -13.43 -13.47
CA VAL A 91 24.73 -13.08 -14.76
C VAL A 91 26.22 -12.79 -14.57
N GLU A 92 26.59 -12.09 -13.50
CA GLU A 92 27.99 -11.72 -13.24
C GLU A 92 28.82 -12.80 -12.54
N LEU A 93 28.21 -13.75 -11.83
CA LEU A 93 28.92 -14.92 -11.29
C LEU A 93 29.60 -15.73 -12.40
N ARG A 94 29.05 -15.71 -13.61
CA ARG A 94 29.65 -16.35 -14.78
C ARG A 94 30.82 -15.55 -15.36
N SER A 95 30.84 -14.23 -15.22
CA SER A 95 31.85 -13.37 -15.84
C SER A 95 33.00 -13.02 -14.90
N ASN A 96 32.73 -12.57 -13.67
CA ASN A 96 33.77 -12.19 -12.69
C ASN A 96 33.26 -12.39 -11.24
N PRO A 97 33.73 -13.44 -10.52
CA PRO A 97 33.25 -13.75 -9.17
C PRO A 97 33.69 -12.72 -8.09
N GLY A 98 34.68 -11.88 -8.37
CA GLY A 98 35.22 -10.90 -7.42
C GLY A 98 34.33 -9.68 -7.16
N GLU A 99 33.49 -9.29 -8.13
CA GLU A 99 32.66 -8.07 -8.06
C GLU A 99 31.20 -8.34 -7.61
N VAL A 100 30.86 -9.61 -7.33
CA VAL A 100 29.49 -10.03 -7.02
C VAL A 100 28.92 -9.29 -5.80
N VAL A 101 29.74 -9.03 -4.78
CA VAL A 101 29.31 -8.34 -3.54
C VAL A 101 28.98 -6.87 -3.79
N GLU A 102 29.79 -6.18 -4.59
CA GLU A 102 29.56 -4.76 -4.92
C GLU A 102 28.33 -4.60 -5.81
N LYS A 103 28.12 -5.53 -6.73
CA LYS A 103 26.95 -5.56 -7.62
C LYS A 103 25.66 -5.92 -6.88
N LEU A 104 25.73 -6.82 -5.90
CA LEU A 104 24.63 -7.10 -4.97
C LEU A 104 24.22 -5.84 -4.20
N ALA A 105 25.20 -5.11 -3.64
CA ALA A 105 24.93 -3.85 -2.94
C ALA A 105 24.26 -2.82 -3.86
N ASN A 106 24.75 -2.69 -5.09
CA ASN A 106 24.15 -1.81 -6.11
C ASN A 106 22.73 -2.26 -6.53
N GLY A 107 22.47 -3.56 -6.60
CA GLY A 107 21.13 -4.11 -6.85
C GLY A 107 20.14 -3.76 -5.74
N ILE A 108 20.55 -3.94 -4.47
CA ILE A 108 19.72 -3.58 -3.31
C ILE A 108 19.42 -2.08 -3.30
N LEU A 109 20.42 -1.25 -3.60
CA LEU A 109 20.27 0.20 -3.74
C LEU A 109 19.29 0.57 -4.85
N LYS A 110 19.33 -0.12 -6.00
CA LYS A 110 18.40 0.12 -7.10
C LYS A 110 16.96 -0.22 -6.71
N GLU A 111 16.74 -1.35 -6.04
CA GLU A 111 15.42 -1.76 -5.54
C GLU A 111 14.87 -0.80 -4.48
N SER A 112 15.74 -0.12 -3.72
CA SER A 112 15.31 0.86 -2.72
C SER A 112 14.48 2.00 -3.33
N GLN A 113 14.78 2.43 -4.56
CA GLN A 113 14.01 3.47 -5.25
C GLN A 113 12.61 2.98 -5.63
N PHE A 114 12.48 1.71 -6.02
CA PHE A 114 11.18 1.09 -6.27
C PHE A 114 10.35 1.03 -5.00
N PHE A 115 10.92 0.57 -3.88
CA PHE A 115 10.21 0.52 -2.59
C PHE A 115 9.87 1.90 -2.05
N LEU A 116 10.72 2.90 -2.25
CA LEU A 116 10.43 4.28 -1.87
C LEU A 116 9.20 4.80 -2.63
N ASN A 117 9.16 4.62 -3.95
CA ASN A 117 8.00 4.98 -4.76
C ASN A 117 6.74 4.22 -4.34
N LEU A 118 6.87 2.93 -4.02
CA LEU A 118 5.77 2.10 -3.52
C LEU A 118 5.22 2.66 -2.22
N VAL A 119 6.09 2.97 -1.24
CA VAL A 119 5.69 3.56 0.04
C VAL A 119 5.04 4.92 -0.18
N LEU A 120 5.56 5.79 -1.05
CA LEU A 120 4.95 7.09 -1.35
C LEU A 120 3.55 6.95 -1.94
N ILE A 121 3.37 6.09 -2.94
CA ILE A 121 2.08 5.85 -3.58
C ILE A 121 1.11 5.21 -2.58
N SER A 122 1.55 4.19 -1.85
CA SER A 122 0.73 3.53 -0.84
C SER A 122 0.32 4.51 0.25
N THR A 123 1.26 5.33 0.74
CA THR A 123 1.00 6.39 1.73
C THR A 123 -0.02 7.38 1.21
N GLY A 124 0.20 7.93 0.01
CA GLY A 124 -0.72 8.89 -0.59
C GLY A 124 -2.10 8.30 -0.77
N MET A 125 -2.21 7.11 -1.37
CA MET A 125 -3.48 6.44 -1.60
C MET A 125 -4.20 6.05 -0.31
N SER A 126 -3.51 5.43 0.66
CA SER A 126 -4.17 4.95 1.88
C SER A 126 -4.56 6.08 2.81
N THR A 127 -3.67 7.06 3.02
CA THR A 127 -4.01 8.24 3.84
C THR A 127 -5.12 9.07 3.19
N MET A 128 -5.08 9.32 1.88
CA MET A 128 -6.15 10.05 1.19
C MET A 128 -7.48 9.28 1.21
N TYR A 129 -7.44 7.96 1.01
CA TYR A 129 -8.65 7.12 1.04
C TYR A 129 -9.33 7.17 2.40
N GLU A 130 -8.56 7.24 3.48
CA GLU A 130 -9.08 7.32 4.84
C GLU A 130 -9.51 8.71 5.27
N LEU A 131 -8.70 9.72 4.99
CA LEU A 131 -9.02 11.12 5.28
C LEU A 131 -10.31 11.55 4.58
N SER A 132 -10.48 11.14 3.33
CA SER A 132 -11.64 11.53 2.53
C SER A 132 -12.90 10.72 2.91
N CYS A 133 -12.80 9.81 3.90
CA CYS A 133 -13.86 8.91 4.34
C CYS A 133 -14.66 8.37 3.14
N VAL A 134 -13.94 7.98 2.07
CA VAL A 134 -14.52 7.84 0.73
C VAL A 134 -15.67 6.84 0.75
N ARG A 135 -15.62 5.83 1.61
CA ARG A 135 -16.73 4.86 1.77
C ARG A 135 -18.01 5.51 2.27
N HIS A 136 -17.94 6.43 3.23
CA HIS A 136 -19.11 7.12 3.76
C HIS A 136 -19.65 8.13 2.76
N VAL A 137 -18.77 8.95 2.18
CA VAL A 137 -19.12 9.95 1.17
C VAL A 137 -19.65 9.28 -0.10
N ALA A 138 -19.01 8.22 -0.60
CA ALA A 138 -19.45 7.48 -1.78
C ALA A 138 -20.77 6.73 -1.54
N LYS A 139 -21.00 6.15 -0.34
CA LYS A 139 -22.33 5.62 0.01
C LYS A 139 -23.37 6.73 -0.04
N CYS A 140 -23.14 7.86 0.61
CA CYS A 140 -24.07 9.00 0.58
C CYS A 140 -24.33 9.54 -0.84
N LEU A 141 -23.30 9.61 -1.69
CA LEU A 141 -23.40 10.03 -3.10
C LEU A 141 -24.14 9.02 -3.97
N LEU A 142 -23.77 7.74 -3.93
CA LEU A 142 -24.48 6.66 -4.64
C LEU A 142 -25.94 6.62 -4.24
N LEU A 143 -26.23 6.77 -2.94
CA LEU A 143 -27.58 6.74 -2.42
C LEU A 143 -28.38 7.99 -2.85
N ARG A 144 -27.76 9.18 -2.87
CA ARG A 144 -28.41 10.39 -3.41
C ARG A 144 -28.70 10.29 -4.91
N CYS A 145 -27.87 9.57 -5.65
CA CYS A 145 -28.05 9.35 -7.09
C CYS A 145 -29.07 8.24 -7.40
N ILE A 146 -29.10 7.15 -6.62
CA ILE A 146 -29.95 5.98 -6.88
C ILE A 146 -31.34 6.12 -6.24
N TYR A 147 -31.43 6.71 -5.05
CA TYR A 147 -32.69 6.88 -4.33
C TYR A 147 -32.96 8.38 -4.09
N LYS A 148 -34.14 8.87 -4.49
CA LYS A 148 -34.63 10.16 -3.98
C LYS A 148 -34.77 10.02 -2.46
N PHE A 149 -33.97 10.78 -1.71
CA PHE A 149 -33.87 10.72 -0.24
C PHE A 149 -35.24 10.78 0.48
N ASP A 150 -36.25 11.36 -0.15
CA ASP A 150 -37.63 11.46 0.35
C ASP A 150 -38.46 10.16 0.27
N ALA A 151 -38.08 9.19 -0.56
CA ALA A 151 -38.87 7.98 -0.80
C ALA A 151 -38.49 6.79 0.11
N LEU A 152 -37.46 6.94 0.97
CA LEU A 152 -37.00 5.87 1.86
C LEU A 152 -37.70 5.89 3.22
N SER A 153 -37.99 4.70 3.74
CA SER A 153 -38.50 4.53 5.10
C SER A 153 -37.46 4.98 6.14
N GLU A 154 -37.90 5.52 7.28
CA GLU A 154 -37.00 5.94 8.38
C GLU A 154 -36.06 4.81 8.83
N ARG A 155 -36.51 3.55 8.78
CA ARG A 155 -35.67 2.38 9.09
C ARG A 155 -34.53 2.17 8.09
N GLU A 156 -34.77 2.47 6.82
CA GLU A 156 -33.74 2.38 5.79
C GLU A 156 -32.74 3.53 5.95
N LYS A 157 -33.21 4.73 6.31
CA LYS A 157 -32.34 5.87 6.64
C LYS A 157 -31.42 5.56 7.84
N GLU A 158 -31.94 4.91 8.88
CA GLU A 158 -31.12 4.47 10.02
C GLU A 158 -30.11 3.39 9.64
N ARG A 159 -30.51 2.40 8.83
CA ARG A 159 -29.59 1.37 8.33
C ARG A 159 -28.47 1.97 7.48
N MET A 160 -28.74 3.08 6.80
CA MET A 160 -27.74 3.81 5.99
C MET A 160 -26.79 4.66 6.84
N LYS A 161 -27.19 5.10 8.03
CA LYS A 161 -26.32 5.77 9.00
C LYS A 161 -25.41 4.80 9.76
N THR A 162 -25.46 3.50 9.46
CA THR A 162 -24.62 2.52 10.16
C THR A 162 -23.13 2.84 9.96
N PRO A 163 -22.38 3.09 11.05
CA PRO A 163 -20.96 3.39 10.98
C PRO A 163 -20.19 2.22 10.40
N ASP A 164 -19.14 2.51 9.64
CA ASP A 164 -18.26 1.48 9.09
C ASP A 164 -17.44 0.82 10.22
N GLN A 165 -17.11 -0.45 10.05
CA GLN A 165 -16.23 -1.18 10.96
C GLN A 165 -14.77 -1.01 10.55
N LEU A 166 -13.88 -0.99 11.55
CA LEU A 166 -12.44 -1.06 11.30
C LEU A 166 -12.05 -2.52 10.96
N PHE A 167 -11.46 -2.73 9.80
CA PHE A 167 -11.02 -4.05 9.33
C PHE A 167 -9.53 -4.24 9.65
N TYR A 168 -9.22 -4.93 10.75
CA TYR A 168 -7.84 -5.10 11.19
C TYR A 168 -7.00 -5.87 10.17
N GLY A 169 -7.58 -6.88 9.51
CA GLY A 169 -6.90 -7.68 8.48
C GLY A 169 -6.49 -6.90 7.22
N LYS A 170 -7.04 -5.69 7.01
CA LYS A 170 -6.63 -4.81 5.90
C LYS A 170 -5.50 -3.87 6.32
N TYR A 171 -5.68 -3.17 7.44
CA TYR A 171 -4.81 -2.04 7.83
C TYR A 171 -3.53 -2.48 8.53
N ILE A 172 -3.61 -3.46 9.45
CA ILE A 172 -2.43 -3.91 10.20
C ILE A 172 -1.31 -4.43 9.27
N PRO A 173 -1.59 -5.27 8.24
CA PRO A 173 -0.53 -5.75 7.34
C PRO A 173 0.10 -4.64 6.51
N GLU A 174 -0.62 -3.57 6.22
CA GLU A 174 -0.07 -2.40 5.53
C GLU A 174 0.95 -1.67 6.41
N PHE A 175 0.62 -1.42 7.68
CA PHE A 175 1.55 -0.81 8.63
C PHE A 175 2.80 -1.65 8.87
N ILE A 176 2.63 -2.96 9.07
CA ILE A 176 3.75 -3.88 9.26
C ILE A 176 4.65 -3.88 8.02
N TYR A 177 4.06 -3.79 6.82
CA TYR A 177 4.81 -3.75 5.57
C TYR A 177 5.64 -2.47 5.42
N VAL A 178 5.07 -1.29 5.71
CA VAL A 178 5.84 -0.03 5.70
C VAL A 178 6.93 -0.04 6.78
N PHE A 179 6.62 -0.59 7.96
CA PHE A 179 7.60 -0.76 9.03
C PHE A 179 8.75 -1.69 8.61
N LEU A 180 8.44 -2.81 7.97
CA LEU A 180 9.44 -3.75 7.44
C LEU A 180 10.39 -3.05 6.46
N ILE A 181 9.86 -2.29 5.50
CA ILE A 181 10.66 -1.53 4.53
C ILE A 181 11.56 -0.52 5.26
N ALA A 182 11.00 0.20 6.24
CA ALA A 182 11.76 1.18 7.03
C ALA A 182 12.93 0.51 7.76
N VAL A 183 12.72 -0.65 8.39
CA VAL A 183 13.79 -1.38 9.11
C VAL A 183 14.87 -1.89 8.16
N VAL A 184 14.49 -2.51 7.04
CA VAL A 184 15.45 -3.10 6.10
C VAL A 184 16.32 -2.03 5.42
N TYR A 185 15.71 -0.91 5.05
CA TYR A 185 16.42 0.15 4.32
C TYR A 185 16.98 1.27 5.21
N SER A 186 16.76 1.21 6.53
CA SER A 186 17.24 2.22 7.50
C SER A 186 18.74 2.50 7.37
N THR A 187 19.55 1.44 7.21
CA THR A 187 21.01 1.55 7.16
C THR A 187 21.55 1.93 5.77
N ILE A 188 20.78 1.70 4.71
CA ILE A 188 21.22 1.88 3.33
C ILE A 188 20.81 3.26 2.81
N VAL A 189 19.55 3.65 3.01
CA VAL A 189 18.98 4.90 2.51
C VAL A 189 18.22 5.59 3.65
N PRO A 190 18.85 6.48 4.43
CA PRO A 190 18.21 7.12 5.58
C PRO A 190 17.01 8.01 5.20
N LEU A 191 16.94 8.45 3.94
CA LEU A 191 15.81 9.24 3.42
C LEU A 191 14.48 8.47 3.49
N ILE A 192 14.49 7.16 3.31
CA ILE A 192 13.28 6.31 3.42
C ILE A 192 12.71 6.41 4.83
N LEU A 193 13.57 6.45 5.85
CA LEU A 193 13.16 6.55 7.24
C LEU A 193 12.42 7.86 7.53
N GLY A 194 12.87 8.98 6.93
CA GLY A 194 12.18 10.26 7.02
C GLY A 194 10.76 10.21 6.43
N VAL A 195 10.62 9.63 5.24
CA VAL A 195 9.31 9.46 4.59
C VAL A 195 8.38 8.56 5.41
N CYS A 196 8.89 7.41 5.87
CA CYS A 196 8.13 6.48 6.71
C CYS A 196 7.73 7.11 8.06
N SER A 197 8.59 7.93 8.66
CA SER A 197 8.28 8.64 9.91
C SER A 197 7.09 9.60 9.73
N VAL A 198 7.09 10.38 8.64
CA VAL A 198 5.96 11.26 8.30
C VAL A 198 4.69 10.44 8.07
N TYR A 199 4.79 9.31 7.37
CA TYR A 199 3.66 8.40 7.20
C TYR A 199 3.08 7.93 8.53
N PHE A 200 3.91 7.41 9.45
CA PHE A 200 3.43 6.93 10.74
C PHE A 200 2.85 8.06 11.60
N PHE A 201 3.40 9.27 11.52
CA PHE A 201 2.88 10.44 12.21
C PHE A 201 1.47 10.80 11.71
N VAL A 202 1.29 10.89 10.39
CA VAL A 202 -0.02 11.19 9.77
C VAL A 202 -1.01 10.07 10.04
N ALA A 203 -0.61 8.81 9.84
CA ALA A 203 -1.45 7.64 10.10
C ALA A 203 -1.90 7.61 11.57
N SER A 204 -1.00 7.84 12.54
CA SER A 204 -1.37 7.89 13.95
C SER A 204 -2.49 8.89 14.23
N LYS A 205 -2.42 10.10 13.66
CA LYS A 205 -3.46 11.13 13.83
C LYS A 205 -4.78 10.75 13.15
N VAL A 206 -4.73 10.29 11.90
CA VAL A 206 -5.92 9.93 11.12
C VAL A 206 -6.65 8.75 11.73
N TYR A 207 -5.94 7.67 12.05
CA TYR A 207 -6.56 6.47 12.63
C TYR A 207 -7.05 6.71 14.05
N SER A 208 -6.38 7.54 14.87
CA SER A 208 -6.89 7.91 16.18
C SER A 208 -8.20 8.70 16.08
N HIS A 209 -8.28 9.63 15.13
CA HIS A 209 -9.52 10.37 14.87
C HIS A 209 -10.64 9.44 14.39
N ASN A 210 -10.35 8.60 13.38
CA ASN A 210 -11.33 7.68 12.83
C ASN A 210 -11.80 6.64 13.85
N ALA A 211 -10.91 6.17 14.74
CA ALA A 211 -11.26 5.25 15.81
C ALA A 211 -12.23 5.85 16.84
N LEU A 212 -12.14 7.17 17.11
CA LEU A 212 -13.01 7.86 18.07
C LEU A 212 -14.35 8.28 17.48
N PHE A 213 -14.38 8.74 16.22
CA PHE A 213 -15.55 9.42 15.65
C PHE A 213 -16.27 8.64 14.55
N VAL A 214 -15.61 7.69 13.88
CA VAL A 214 -16.14 7.05 12.67
C VAL A 214 -16.40 5.56 12.87
N TYR A 215 -15.47 4.86 13.53
CA TYR A 215 -15.53 3.40 13.60
C TYR A 215 -16.35 2.91 14.79
N VAL A 216 -17.19 1.91 14.52
CA VAL A 216 -17.87 1.12 15.55
C VAL A 216 -17.55 -0.36 15.34
N GLN A 217 -16.91 -0.98 16.33
CA GLN A 217 -16.64 -2.42 16.30
C GLN A 217 -17.91 -3.21 16.56
N HIS A 218 -18.21 -4.14 15.65
CA HIS A 218 -19.37 -5.01 15.75
C HIS A 218 -19.06 -6.32 16.51
N TYR A 219 -17.78 -6.58 16.76
CA TYR A 219 -17.30 -7.75 17.49
C TYR A 219 -16.01 -7.38 18.23
N ASP A 220 -15.82 -7.96 19.41
CA ASP A 220 -14.60 -7.82 20.19
C ASP A 220 -13.72 -9.08 20.01
N GLY A 221 -12.44 -8.87 19.68
CA GLY A 221 -11.45 -9.94 19.53
C GLY A 221 -10.79 -10.34 20.85
N GLY A 222 -11.04 -9.61 21.94
CA GLY A 222 -10.39 -9.81 23.25
C GLY A 222 -8.88 -9.57 23.20
N GLY A 223 -8.41 -8.75 22.27
CA GLY A 223 -6.99 -8.44 22.08
C GLY A 223 -6.12 -9.56 21.49
N LYS A 224 -6.71 -10.62 20.92
CA LYS A 224 -5.96 -11.73 20.30
C LYS A 224 -6.08 -11.76 18.77
#